data_AF-A7ETN4-F1
#
_entry.id   AF-A7ETN4-F1
#
_cell.length_a   1.000
_cell.length_b   1.000
_cell.length_c   1.000
_cell.angle_alpha   90.00
_cell.angle_beta   90.00
_cell.angle_gamma   90.00
#
_symmetry.space_group_name_H-M   'P 1'
#
loop_
_entity.id
_entity.type
_entity.pdbx_description
1 polymer ?
#
loop_
_entity_poly.entity_id
_entity_poly.type
_entity_poly.pdbx_seq_one_letter_code
_entity_poly.pdbx_strand_id
1 'polypeptide(L)'
;MIDGLWGDNLVALVEEIGKERVFAEYKAVCGADFITSWKYYDTYATRDTEGYSIGVPIFPWFAGKGDSTSRNDVLAGKDAVRVKSCWGGIVAFDGRFFQKEFVNTTSSSLKEKKPEDSNEHSTSIAELPLKFRSEPESFWDSSECCLIHADILATPDFPDYTTNTNEDWGEGIFMNPFVRVAYDAKSFNNIKYAKRFERLFVPWQAIINHFAHLPKFNDRRLEKEGDVVEDRLWIPNSFTPEQEQAMIDLQRISVENMEVLLILRIIKVKERGI
;
A
#
# COMPACT_ATOMS: atom_id res chain seq x y z
N MET A 1 -9.09 34.92 3.21
CA MET A 1 -8.68 35.72 2.05
C MET A 1 -7.26 35.29 1.71
N ILE A 2 -7.13 34.22 0.90
CA ILE A 2 -5.87 33.82 0.26
C ILE A 2 -6.14 33.98 -1.24
N ASP A 3 -6.53 35.19 -1.63
CA ASP A 3 -6.72 35.58 -3.01
C ASP A 3 -5.52 36.47 -3.34
N GLY A 4 -4.39 35.85 -3.71
CA GLY A 4 -3.19 36.61 -4.08
C GLY A 4 -1.88 35.84 -4.21
N LEU A 5 -1.74 34.66 -3.63
CA LEU A 5 -0.45 33.92 -3.61
C LEU A 5 -0.40 32.69 -4.53
N TRP A 6 -1.51 32.35 -5.20
CA TRP A 6 -1.57 31.21 -6.12
C TRP A 6 -0.93 31.48 -7.50
N GLY A 7 -0.48 32.72 -7.77
CA GLY A 7 -0.17 33.19 -9.11
C GLY A 7 1.30 33.22 -9.52
N ASP A 8 2.23 33.59 -8.63
CA ASP A 8 3.53 34.11 -9.11
C ASP A 8 4.77 33.31 -8.68
N ASN A 9 4.77 32.63 -7.53
CA ASN A 9 5.92 31.80 -7.13
C ASN A 9 5.56 30.77 -6.05
N LEU A 10 5.56 29.48 -6.40
CA LEU A 10 5.35 28.36 -5.47
C LEU A 10 6.33 28.40 -4.27
N VAL A 11 7.56 28.84 -4.50
CA VAL A 11 8.60 28.96 -3.46
C VAL A 11 8.21 30.00 -2.42
N ALA A 12 7.64 31.14 -2.83
CA ALA A 12 7.20 32.18 -1.90
C ALA A 12 6.02 31.71 -1.03
N LEU A 13 5.10 30.92 -1.59
CA LEU A 13 4.03 30.30 -0.83
C LEU A 13 4.58 29.29 0.19
N VAL A 14 5.58 28.49 -0.19
CA VAL A 14 6.22 27.52 0.70
C VAL A 14 6.99 28.20 1.84
N GLU A 15 7.66 29.32 1.54
CA GLU A 15 8.36 30.12 2.54
C GLU A 15 7.39 30.80 3.52
N GLU A 16 6.22 31.27 3.05
CA GLU A 16 5.18 31.89 3.88
C GLU A 16 4.45 30.88 4.78
N ILE A 17 4.16 29.68 4.25
CA ILE A 17 3.52 28.60 5.03
C ILE A 17 4.50 28.04 6.08
N GLY A 18 5.81 28.17 5.86
CA GLY A 18 6.86 27.55 6.65
C GLY A 18 7.23 26.19 6.06
N LYS A 19 8.53 25.98 5.76
CA LYS A 19 9.02 24.76 5.10
C LYS A 19 8.63 23.52 5.89
N GLU A 20 8.77 23.56 7.21
CA GLU A 20 8.37 22.52 8.16
C GLU A 20 6.87 22.17 8.15
N ARG A 21 5.99 23.06 7.65
CA ARG A 21 4.56 22.77 7.46
C ARG A 21 4.23 22.29 6.05
N VAL A 22 5.14 22.49 5.10
CA VAL A 22 5.00 22.09 3.70
C VAL A 22 5.63 20.72 3.45
N PHE A 23 6.76 20.43 4.10
CA PHE A 23 7.43 19.15 4.06
C PHE A 23 6.86 18.24 5.14
N ALA A 24 5.67 17.68 4.88
CA ALA A 24 5.26 16.48 5.59
C ALA A 24 6.07 15.30 5.04
N GLU A 25 6.72 14.56 5.92
CA GLU A 25 7.56 13.42 5.54
C GLU A 25 6.68 12.17 5.39
N TYR A 26 6.21 11.92 4.18
CA TYR A 26 5.44 10.71 3.86
C TYR A 26 6.10 9.96 2.71
N LYS A 27 6.01 8.64 2.75
CA LYS A 27 6.43 7.79 1.63
C LYS A 27 5.42 7.84 0.49
N ALA A 28 4.14 7.80 0.84
CA ALA A 28 3.03 7.94 -0.11
C ALA A 28 1.76 8.49 0.58
N VAL A 29 0.97 9.26 -0.18
CA VAL A 29 -0.33 9.77 0.26
C VAL A 29 -1.36 9.63 -0.84
N CYS A 30 -2.53 9.05 -0.54
CA CYS A 30 -3.63 8.92 -1.49
C CYS A 30 -4.85 9.77 -1.12
N GLY A 31 -5.62 10.13 -2.15
CA GLY A 31 -7.00 10.60 -1.95
C GLY A 31 -7.95 9.45 -1.61
N ALA A 32 -9.16 9.81 -1.19
CA ALA A 32 -10.27 8.86 -1.02
C ALA A 32 -11.09 8.77 -2.32
N ASP A 33 -11.27 7.55 -2.82
CA ASP A 33 -11.88 7.28 -4.13
C ASP A 33 -13.34 6.83 -4.04
N PHE A 34 -14.20 7.46 -4.84
CA PHE A 34 -15.64 7.27 -4.82
C PHE A 34 -16.21 6.97 -6.21
N ILE A 35 -16.77 5.77 -6.37
CA ILE A 35 -17.53 5.40 -7.58
C ILE A 35 -18.94 5.99 -7.57
N THR A 36 -19.50 6.19 -6.38
CA THR A 36 -20.70 7.01 -6.17
C THR A 36 -20.44 7.91 -4.97
N SER A 37 -21.24 8.96 -4.78
CA SER A 37 -20.99 9.99 -3.76
C SER A 37 -20.85 9.49 -2.31
N TRP A 38 -21.22 8.24 -2.01
CA TRP A 38 -21.15 7.61 -0.69
C TRP A 38 -20.38 6.27 -0.66
N LYS A 39 -20.11 5.66 -1.82
CA LYS A 39 -19.51 4.33 -1.92
C LYS A 39 -18.01 4.44 -2.25
N TYR A 40 -17.18 3.97 -1.33
CA TYR A 40 -15.73 3.89 -1.55
C TYR A 40 -15.42 2.85 -2.65
N TYR A 41 -14.54 3.20 -3.59
CA TYR A 41 -14.28 2.36 -4.76
C TYR A 41 -13.10 1.41 -4.57
N ASP A 42 -11.93 1.95 -4.20
CA ASP A 42 -10.64 1.27 -4.24
C ASP A 42 -10.46 0.25 -3.09
N THR A 43 -11.29 -0.80 -3.10
CA THR A 43 -11.30 -1.84 -2.06
C THR A 43 -10.15 -2.84 -2.20
N TYR A 44 -9.47 -2.83 -3.35
CA TYR A 44 -8.39 -3.76 -3.65
C TYR A 44 -7.03 -3.22 -3.23
N ALA A 45 -6.67 -1.98 -3.59
CA ALA A 45 -5.35 -1.43 -3.25
C ALA A 45 -5.32 -0.84 -1.84
N THR A 46 -6.46 -0.38 -1.31
CA THR A 46 -6.52 0.19 0.04
C THR A 46 -6.48 -0.90 1.10
N ARG A 47 -5.44 -0.88 1.94
CA ARG A 47 -5.25 -1.79 3.07
C ARG A 47 -5.03 -1.00 4.35
N ASP A 48 -5.64 -1.46 5.44
CA ASP A 48 -5.40 -0.82 6.75
C ASP A 48 -3.94 -1.01 7.20
N THR A 49 -3.56 -0.39 8.33
CA THR A 49 -2.20 -0.48 8.88
C THR A 49 -1.70 -1.91 9.10
N GLU A 50 -2.59 -2.89 9.23
CA GLU A 50 -2.26 -4.30 9.45
C GLU A 50 -2.44 -5.15 8.18
N GLY A 51 -2.69 -4.51 7.03
CA GLY A 51 -2.88 -5.19 5.75
C GLY A 51 -4.27 -5.80 5.54
N TYR A 52 -5.24 -5.58 6.45
CA TYR A 52 -6.61 -6.04 6.22
C TYR A 52 -7.25 -5.29 5.05
N SER A 53 -8.12 -5.98 4.31
CA SER A 53 -9.01 -5.30 3.37
C SER A 53 -9.91 -4.32 4.12
N ILE A 54 -10.42 -3.33 3.41
CA ILE A 54 -11.52 -2.53 3.97
C ILE A 54 -12.77 -3.40 4.24
N GLY A 55 -13.71 -2.86 5.00
CA GLY A 55 -15.02 -3.47 5.22
C GLY A 55 -15.99 -3.20 4.07
N VAL A 56 -17.29 -3.25 4.34
CA VAL A 56 -18.29 -2.77 3.39
C VAL A 56 -17.97 -1.30 3.02
N PRO A 57 -18.03 -0.91 1.73
CA PRO A 57 -17.52 0.38 1.23
C PRO A 57 -18.41 1.59 1.57
N ILE A 58 -18.87 1.68 2.82
CA ILE A 58 -19.57 2.82 3.40
C ILE A 58 -18.78 3.31 4.61
N PHE A 59 -18.90 4.59 4.97
CA PHE A 59 -18.14 5.19 6.06
C PHE A 59 -18.27 4.38 7.38
N PRO A 60 -17.17 4.09 8.11
CA PRO A 60 -15.80 4.61 7.96
C PRO A 60 -14.86 3.82 7.01
N TRP A 61 -15.42 3.03 6.08
CA TRP A 61 -14.75 2.20 5.07
C TRP A 61 -13.91 1.05 5.65
N PHE A 62 -12.95 1.34 6.52
CA PHE A 62 -12.12 0.34 7.19
C PHE A 62 -12.94 -0.55 8.13
N ALA A 63 -12.57 -1.82 8.18
CA ALA A 63 -13.16 -2.76 9.12
C ALA A 63 -12.60 -2.55 10.55
N GLY A 64 -13.29 -3.06 11.55
CA GLY A 64 -12.88 -2.98 12.97
C GLY A 64 -12.15 -4.24 13.44
N LYS A 65 -11.21 -4.76 12.62
CA LYS A 65 -10.41 -5.95 12.94
C LYS A 65 -9.02 -5.50 13.40
N GLY A 66 -8.33 -6.35 14.17
CA GLY A 66 -7.03 -6.01 14.75
C GLY A 66 -7.13 -4.81 15.70
N ASP A 67 -6.12 -3.95 15.68
CA ASP A 67 -6.05 -2.70 16.45
C ASP A 67 -6.99 -1.62 15.89
N SER A 68 -7.50 -1.82 14.67
CA SER A 68 -8.46 -0.92 14.01
C SER A 68 -7.94 0.52 13.86
N THR A 69 -6.62 0.70 13.76
CA THR A 69 -5.94 1.99 13.74
C THR A 69 -6.47 2.90 12.63
N SER A 70 -6.49 2.43 11.37
CA SER A 70 -7.02 3.21 10.24
C SER A 70 -8.49 3.59 10.42
N ARG A 71 -9.30 2.67 10.96
CA ARG A 71 -10.72 2.93 11.25
C ARG A 71 -10.88 4.02 12.30
N ASN A 72 -10.08 3.96 13.36
CA ASN A 72 -10.12 4.93 14.45
C ASN A 72 -9.63 6.31 13.99
N ASP A 73 -8.62 6.36 13.12
CA ASP A 73 -8.15 7.60 12.49
C ASP A 73 -9.27 8.26 11.65
N VAL A 74 -10.01 7.49 10.85
CA VAL A 74 -11.17 8.00 10.09
C VAL A 74 -12.27 8.53 11.03
N LEU A 75 -12.59 7.80 12.10
CA LEU A 75 -13.63 8.20 13.05
C LEU A 75 -13.25 9.45 13.85
N ALA A 76 -11.97 9.57 14.19
CA ALA A 76 -11.38 10.75 14.81
C ALA A 76 -11.36 11.96 13.86
N GLY A 77 -11.55 11.75 12.55
CA GLY A 77 -11.56 12.81 11.55
C GLY A 77 -10.16 13.32 11.23
N LYS A 78 -9.14 12.47 11.34
CA LYS A 78 -7.77 12.80 10.94
C LYS A 78 -7.69 13.01 9.43
N ASP A 79 -6.83 13.94 9.02
CA ASP A 79 -6.46 14.19 7.62
C ASP A 79 -5.33 13.27 7.14
N ALA A 80 -4.58 12.68 8.05
CA ALA A 80 -3.60 11.62 7.81
C ALA A 80 -4.09 10.30 8.43
N VAL A 81 -4.86 9.52 7.66
CA VAL A 81 -5.26 8.17 8.07
C VAL A 81 -4.15 7.21 7.71
N ARG A 82 -3.57 6.54 8.70
CA ARG A 82 -2.49 5.58 8.49
C ARG A 82 -3.02 4.36 7.75
N VAL A 83 -2.30 3.91 6.73
CA VAL A 83 -2.64 2.75 5.90
C VAL A 83 -1.37 2.03 5.50
N LYS A 84 -1.47 0.76 5.12
CA LYS A 84 -0.34 0.01 4.56
C LYS A 84 -0.17 0.24 3.06
N SER A 85 -1.28 0.46 2.35
CA SER A 85 -1.28 0.77 0.93
C SER A 85 -2.57 1.48 0.53
N CYS A 86 -2.53 2.26 -0.56
CA CYS A 86 -3.69 2.92 -1.15
C CYS A 86 -3.41 3.29 -2.62
N TRP A 87 -4.45 3.54 -3.42
CA TRP A 87 -4.27 4.09 -4.78
C TRP A 87 -5.26 5.22 -5.08
N GLY A 88 -6.48 5.12 -4.55
CA GLY A 88 -7.31 6.27 -4.19
C GLY A 88 -7.66 7.25 -5.32
N GLY A 89 -7.63 6.82 -6.60
CA GLY A 89 -7.82 7.61 -7.82
C GLY A 89 -6.79 8.74 -8.06
N ILE A 90 -6.11 9.18 -7.01
CA ILE A 90 -4.95 10.06 -7.01
C ILE A 90 -4.01 9.62 -5.87
N VAL A 91 -2.71 9.56 -6.18
CA VAL A 91 -1.65 9.24 -5.23
C VAL A 91 -0.44 10.15 -5.48
N ALA A 92 0.22 10.54 -4.40
CA ALA A 92 1.48 11.26 -4.42
C ALA A 92 2.53 10.42 -3.69
N PHE A 93 3.69 10.23 -4.30
CA PHE A 93 4.82 9.52 -3.72
C PHE A 93 5.98 10.46 -3.45
N ASP A 94 6.84 10.10 -2.49
CA ASP A 94 8.16 10.70 -2.38
C ASP A 94 8.99 10.32 -3.63
N GLY A 95 9.33 11.34 -4.43
CA GLY A 95 10.04 11.16 -5.69
C GLY A 95 11.43 10.54 -5.54
N ARG A 96 12.04 10.59 -4.35
CA ARG A 96 13.38 10.01 -4.08
C ARG A 96 13.42 8.50 -4.34
N PHE A 97 12.31 7.80 -4.09
CA PHE A 97 12.21 6.36 -4.39
C PHE A 97 12.36 6.05 -5.89
N PHE A 98 12.12 7.01 -6.77
CA PHE A 98 12.08 6.82 -8.23
C PHE A 98 13.25 7.49 -8.96
N GLN A 99 14.20 8.10 -8.25
CA GLN A 99 15.27 8.89 -8.84
C GLN A 99 16.65 8.28 -8.57
N LYS A 100 17.47 8.22 -9.61
CA LYS A 100 18.84 7.66 -9.56
C LYS A 100 19.81 8.48 -8.71
N GLU A 101 19.56 9.78 -8.58
CA GLU A 101 20.51 10.72 -7.92
C GLU A 101 20.65 10.44 -6.42
N PHE A 102 19.60 9.89 -5.78
CA PHE A 102 19.60 9.57 -4.36
C PHE A 102 20.27 8.23 -4.02
N VAL A 103 20.52 7.39 -5.03
CA VAL A 103 21.19 6.08 -4.90
C VAL A 103 22.67 6.25 -4.49
N ASN A 104 23.31 7.33 -4.97
CA ASN A 104 24.72 7.60 -4.69
C ASN A 104 24.95 8.08 -3.26
N THR A 105 23.97 8.76 -2.65
CA THR A 105 24.06 9.30 -1.28
C THR A 105 23.79 8.21 -0.24
N THR A 106 22.80 7.33 -0.47
CA THR A 106 22.54 6.18 0.41
C THR A 106 23.67 5.15 0.36
N SER A 107 24.29 4.94 -0.80
CA SER A 107 25.48 4.07 -0.95
C SER A 107 26.71 4.57 -0.18
N SER A 108 26.83 5.89 0.05
CA SER A 108 27.88 6.46 0.91
C SER A 108 27.56 6.37 2.41
N SER A 109 26.29 6.49 2.81
CA SER A 109 25.88 6.34 4.23
C SER A 109 25.80 4.89 4.70
N LEU A 110 25.59 3.91 3.80
CA LEU A 110 25.58 2.48 4.12
C LEU A 110 26.99 1.88 4.33
N LYS A 111 28.06 2.61 3.99
CA LYS A 111 29.45 2.13 4.10
C LYS A 111 30.08 2.27 5.50
N GLU A 112 29.38 2.83 6.49
CA GLU A 112 29.94 3.03 7.84
C GLU A 112 29.54 1.98 8.90
N LYS A 113 28.75 0.95 8.56
CA LYS A 113 28.55 -0.19 9.46
C LYS A 113 29.56 -1.29 9.16
N LYS A 114 30.65 -1.31 9.93
CA LYS A 114 31.64 -2.41 9.99
C LYS A 114 30.94 -3.77 10.16
N PRO A 115 31.39 -4.85 9.48
CA PRO A 115 30.86 -6.18 9.71
C PRO A 115 31.54 -6.79 10.95
N GLU A 116 30.77 -7.02 12.01
CA GLU A 116 31.12 -7.98 13.05
C GLU A 116 30.19 -9.19 12.92
N ASP A 117 30.81 -10.35 12.68
CA ASP A 117 30.29 -11.72 12.71
C ASP A 117 28.83 -11.93 13.14
N SER A 118 27.94 -12.04 12.15
CA SER A 118 26.81 -12.96 12.22
C SER A 118 26.40 -13.40 10.81
N ASN A 119 26.24 -14.71 10.63
CA ASN A 119 25.65 -15.32 9.44
C ASN A 119 24.16 -14.95 9.34
N GLU A 120 23.86 -13.73 8.92
CA GLU A 120 22.50 -13.31 8.58
C GLU A 120 22.42 -13.08 7.07
N HIS A 121 21.49 -13.83 6.47
CA HIS A 121 21.11 -13.81 5.07
C HIS A 121 20.92 -12.36 4.61
N SER A 122 21.79 -11.90 3.71
CA SER A 122 21.74 -10.56 3.14
C SER A 122 20.40 -10.35 2.44
N THR A 123 19.48 -9.69 3.13
CA THR A 123 18.20 -9.21 2.62
C THR A 123 18.50 -8.31 1.42
N SER A 124 18.07 -8.71 0.22
CA SER A 124 18.29 -7.92 -0.98
C SER A 124 17.48 -6.62 -0.84
N ILE A 125 18.18 -5.52 -0.58
CA ILE A 125 17.61 -4.18 -0.51
C ILE A 125 16.97 -3.87 -1.86
N ALA A 126 15.69 -3.48 -1.88
CA ALA A 126 15.03 -3.02 -3.09
C ALA A 126 15.90 -1.94 -3.77
N GLU A 127 16.45 -2.27 -4.94
CA GLU A 127 17.47 -1.46 -5.58
C GLU A 127 16.82 -0.21 -6.20
N LEU A 128 17.11 0.95 -5.63
CA LEU A 128 16.66 2.23 -6.18
C LEU A 128 17.27 2.46 -7.59
N PRO A 129 16.55 3.10 -8.53
CA PRO A 129 15.19 3.61 -8.40
C PRO A 129 14.13 2.51 -8.53
N LEU A 130 13.10 2.57 -7.68
CA LEU A 130 11.94 1.69 -7.76
C LEU A 130 11.22 1.88 -9.10
N LYS A 131 10.66 0.78 -9.60
CA LYS A 131 9.86 0.76 -10.82
C LYS A 131 8.54 0.09 -10.54
N PHE A 132 7.48 0.62 -11.14
CA PHE A 132 6.22 -0.10 -11.22
C PHE A 132 6.44 -1.43 -11.94
N ARG A 133 5.99 -2.51 -11.31
CA ARG A 133 6.10 -3.87 -11.81
C ARG A 133 4.78 -4.59 -11.67
N SER A 134 4.57 -5.58 -12.51
CA SER A 134 3.47 -6.54 -12.42
C SER A 134 3.97 -7.87 -11.86
N GLU A 135 3.08 -8.62 -11.22
CA GLU A 135 3.36 -10.02 -10.92
C GLU A 135 3.35 -10.81 -12.25
N PRO A 136 4.35 -11.67 -12.51
CA PRO A 136 4.41 -12.46 -13.75
C PRO A 136 3.41 -13.62 -13.76
N GLU A 137 2.78 -13.92 -12.61
CA GLU A 137 1.80 -14.99 -12.47
C GLU A 137 0.47 -14.64 -13.17
N SER A 138 -0.20 -15.67 -13.69
CA SER A 138 -1.47 -15.53 -14.38
C SER A 138 -2.66 -15.24 -13.44
N PHE A 139 -2.47 -15.45 -12.14
CA PHE A 139 -3.47 -15.16 -11.12
C PHE A 139 -3.30 -13.71 -10.66
N TRP A 140 -4.39 -12.94 -10.68
CA TRP A 140 -4.41 -11.50 -10.39
C TRP A 140 -4.35 -11.25 -8.87
N ASP A 141 -3.38 -11.84 -8.21
CA ASP A 141 -3.22 -11.78 -6.75
C ASP A 141 -2.61 -10.46 -6.30
N SER A 142 -1.83 -9.82 -7.18
CA SER A 142 -1.24 -8.50 -6.94
C SER A 142 -1.49 -7.56 -8.12
N SER A 143 -1.68 -6.27 -7.80
CA SER A 143 -1.70 -5.20 -8.80
C SER A 143 -0.52 -4.27 -8.61
N GLU A 144 -0.11 -3.57 -9.67
CA GLU A 144 1.00 -2.61 -9.62
C GLU A 144 0.84 -1.57 -8.51
N CYS A 145 -0.41 -1.18 -8.20
CA CYS A 145 -0.69 -0.21 -7.15
C CYS A 145 -0.49 -0.75 -5.74
N CYS A 146 -0.55 -2.08 -5.53
CA CYS A 146 -0.15 -2.71 -4.28
C CYS A 146 1.36 -2.92 -4.21
N LEU A 147 1.96 -3.40 -5.31
CA LEU A 147 3.37 -3.81 -5.34
C LEU A 147 4.31 -2.65 -5.10
N ILE A 148 4.01 -1.45 -5.64
CA ILE A 148 4.88 -0.29 -5.40
C ILE A 148 4.93 0.11 -3.92
N HIS A 149 3.84 -0.07 -3.17
CA HIS A 149 3.82 0.23 -1.74
C HIS A 149 4.65 -0.80 -0.97
N ALA A 150 4.57 -2.09 -1.35
CA ALA A 150 5.44 -3.11 -0.76
C ALA A 150 6.92 -2.80 -1.01
N ASP A 151 7.30 -2.44 -2.24
CA ASP A 151 8.68 -2.10 -2.60
C ASP A 151 9.18 -0.86 -1.82
N ILE A 152 8.33 0.14 -1.63
CA ILE A 152 8.61 1.33 -0.80
C ILE A 152 8.82 0.95 0.68
N LEU A 153 8.04 0.01 1.21
CA LEU A 153 8.16 -0.44 2.59
C LEU A 153 9.38 -1.33 2.83
N ALA A 154 9.80 -2.09 1.81
CA ALA A 154 11.01 -2.89 1.81
C ALA A 154 12.28 -2.02 1.70
N THR A 155 12.16 -0.82 1.14
CA THR A 155 13.27 0.12 1.01
C THR A 155 13.59 0.76 2.37
N PRO A 156 14.87 0.79 2.79
CA PRO A 156 15.27 1.50 4.00
C PRO A 156 14.90 2.99 3.95
N ASP A 157 14.50 3.54 5.09
CA ASP A 157 14.16 4.95 5.19
C ASP A 157 15.36 5.85 4.88
N PHE A 158 15.11 6.94 4.15
CA PHE A 158 16.09 8.00 3.99
C PHE A 158 16.48 8.62 5.34
N PRO A 159 17.74 9.03 5.56
CA PRO A 159 18.23 9.56 6.84
C PRO A 159 17.45 10.78 7.35
N ASP A 160 16.85 11.53 6.43
CA ASP A 160 16.07 12.73 6.72
C ASP A 160 14.62 12.42 7.14
N TYR A 161 14.19 11.15 7.14
CA TYR A 161 12.93 10.77 7.78
C TYR A 161 13.09 10.92 9.29
N THR A 162 12.76 12.09 9.80
CA THR A 162 12.62 12.31 11.21
C THR A 162 11.30 11.70 11.64
N THR A 163 11.35 10.56 12.33
CA THR A 163 10.21 10.00 13.08
C THR A 163 9.79 10.90 14.26
N ASN A 164 10.14 12.18 14.22
CA ASN A 164 9.83 13.20 15.19
C ASN A 164 8.35 13.53 15.12
N THR A 165 7.55 12.81 15.89
CA THR A 165 6.63 13.40 16.87
C THR A 165 6.08 12.28 17.76
N ASN A 166 5.57 12.63 18.93
CA ASN A 166 5.02 11.72 19.94
C ASN A 166 3.76 10.93 19.47
N GLU A 167 3.49 10.86 18.17
CA GLU A 167 2.39 10.12 17.55
C GLU A 167 2.95 8.94 16.76
N ASP A 168 2.27 7.79 16.84
CA ASP A 168 2.63 6.59 16.07
C ASP A 168 2.42 6.85 14.57
N TRP A 169 3.49 7.22 13.84
CA TRP A 169 3.47 7.53 12.39
C TRP A 169 3.16 6.32 11.50
N GLY A 170 3.08 5.11 12.07
CA GLY A 170 2.91 3.88 11.30
C GLY A 170 4.03 3.69 10.27
N GLU A 171 3.68 3.15 9.10
CA GLU A 171 4.64 2.84 8.04
C GLU A 171 4.93 4.02 7.07
N GLY A 172 4.43 5.23 7.38
CA GLY A 172 4.67 6.44 6.57
C GLY A 172 3.81 6.56 5.30
N ILE A 173 2.78 5.73 5.17
CA ILE A 173 1.81 5.77 4.07
C ILE A 173 0.46 6.20 4.62
N PHE A 174 -0.17 7.17 3.98
CA PHE A 174 -1.41 7.77 4.47
C PHE A 174 -2.49 7.89 3.40
N MET A 175 -3.74 7.89 3.83
CA MET A 175 -4.87 8.30 3.03
C MET A 175 -5.45 9.58 3.61
N ASN A 176 -5.77 10.55 2.76
CA ASN A 176 -6.44 11.78 3.16
C ASN A 176 -7.95 11.70 2.86
N PRO A 177 -8.83 11.54 3.87
CA PRO A 177 -10.28 11.42 3.66
C PRO A 177 -10.95 12.71 3.16
N PHE A 178 -10.25 13.84 3.21
CA PHE A 178 -10.74 15.15 2.78
C PHE A 178 -10.43 15.45 1.31
N VAL A 179 -9.38 14.86 0.75
CA VAL A 179 -9.10 14.86 -0.69
C VAL A 179 -9.91 13.74 -1.33
N ARG A 180 -11.07 14.07 -1.91
CA ARG A 180 -11.99 13.08 -2.48
C ARG A 180 -12.03 13.20 -4.00
N VAL A 181 -11.88 12.07 -4.68
CA VAL A 181 -11.98 11.97 -6.14
C VAL A 181 -13.19 11.14 -6.54
N ALA A 182 -13.68 11.36 -7.75
CA ALA A 182 -14.78 10.58 -8.32
C ALA A 182 -14.68 10.53 -9.85
N TYR A 183 -15.23 9.48 -10.43
CA TYR A 183 -15.16 9.21 -11.87
C TYR A 183 -16.18 9.97 -12.72
N ASP A 184 -17.15 10.65 -12.09
CA ASP A 184 -18.14 11.47 -12.78
C ASP A 184 -18.49 12.74 -12.00
N ALA A 185 -18.83 13.80 -12.75
CA ALA A 185 -19.11 15.12 -12.19
C ALA A 185 -20.35 15.12 -11.27
N LYS A 186 -21.33 14.24 -11.51
CA LYS A 186 -22.54 14.17 -10.68
C LYS A 186 -22.22 13.55 -9.32
N SER A 187 -21.50 12.43 -9.29
CA SER A 187 -21.01 11.82 -8.05
C SER A 187 -20.13 12.79 -7.28
N PHE A 188 -19.17 13.43 -7.95
CA PHE A 188 -18.30 14.44 -7.32
C PHE A 188 -19.10 15.57 -6.67
N ASN A 189 -20.05 16.18 -7.40
CA ASN A 189 -20.91 17.23 -6.88
C ASN A 189 -21.78 16.78 -5.70
N ASN A 190 -22.14 15.49 -5.65
CA ASN A 190 -22.97 14.92 -4.59
C ASN A 190 -22.18 14.51 -3.33
N ILE A 191 -20.86 14.36 -3.41
CA ILE A 191 -20.01 14.02 -2.25
C ILE A 191 -20.22 15.02 -1.11
N LYS A 192 -20.36 16.32 -1.41
CA LYS A 192 -20.56 17.37 -0.40
C LYS A 192 -21.83 17.16 0.44
N TYR A 193 -22.86 16.54 -0.13
CA TYR A 193 -24.09 16.21 0.58
C TYR A 193 -23.94 14.90 1.35
N ALA A 194 -23.37 13.87 0.72
CA ALA A 194 -23.13 12.58 1.36
C ALA A 194 -22.25 12.71 2.61
N LYS A 195 -21.19 13.54 2.56
CA LYS A 195 -20.28 13.82 3.68
C LYS A 195 -21.00 14.30 4.95
N ARG A 196 -22.12 15.01 4.82
CA ARG A 196 -22.89 15.51 5.97
C ARG A 196 -23.56 14.39 6.76
N PHE A 197 -23.90 13.31 6.08
CA PHE A 197 -24.67 12.20 6.66
C PHE A 197 -23.85 10.92 6.83
N GLU A 198 -22.64 10.85 6.26
CA GLU A 198 -21.85 9.62 6.22
C GLU A 198 -21.54 9.03 7.61
N ARG A 199 -21.35 9.88 8.63
CA ARG A 199 -21.11 9.44 10.02
C ARG A 199 -22.29 8.68 10.62
N LEU A 200 -23.51 8.82 10.06
CA LEU A 200 -24.67 8.04 10.48
C LEU A 200 -24.56 6.57 10.06
N PHE A 201 -23.68 6.24 9.10
CA PHE A 201 -23.46 4.86 8.66
C PHE A 201 -22.54 4.05 9.57
N VAL A 202 -21.85 4.67 10.55
CA VAL A 202 -20.91 3.97 11.45
C VAL A 202 -21.52 2.72 12.13
N PRO A 203 -22.70 2.78 12.79
CA PRO A 203 -23.30 1.59 13.39
C PRO A 203 -23.74 0.56 12.34
N TRP A 204 -24.27 1.02 11.22
CA TRP A 204 -24.70 0.15 10.12
C TRP A 204 -23.53 -0.59 9.48
N GLN A 205 -22.39 0.08 9.30
CA GLN A 205 -21.17 -0.51 8.77
C GLN A 205 -20.65 -1.62 9.69
N ALA A 206 -20.65 -1.40 11.00
CA ALA A 206 -20.24 -2.41 11.97
C ALA A 206 -21.16 -3.63 11.95
N ILE A 207 -22.48 -3.41 11.89
CA ILE A 207 -23.49 -4.49 11.79
C ILE A 207 -23.29 -5.30 10.51
N ILE A 208 -23.18 -4.63 9.36
CA ILE A 208 -23.02 -5.30 8.07
C ILE A 208 -21.70 -6.08 8.02
N ASN A 209 -20.60 -5.49 8.49
CA ASN A 209 -19.31 -6.20 8.54
C ASN A 209 -19.38 -7.47 9.38
N HIS A 210 -20.05 -7.40 10.54
CA HIS A 210 -20.22 -8.55 11.41
C HIS A 210 -20.95 -9.69 10.71
N PHE A 211 -22.10 -9.41 10.08
CA PHE A 211 -22.88 -10.43 9.37
C PHE A 211 -22.22 -10.91 8.07
N ALA A 212 -21.50 -10.04 7.38
CA ALA A 212 -20.81 -10.35 6.13
C ALA A 212 -19.41 -10.97 6.36
N HIS A 213 -18.98 -11.16 7.62
CA HIS A 213 -17.64 -11.66 7.96
C HIS A 213 -16.51 -10.85 7.30
N LEU A 214 -16.62 -9.53 7.33
CA LEU A 214 -15.62 -8.60 6.80
C LEU A 214 -14.69 -8.11 7.93
N PRO A 215 -13.39 -7.91 7.66
CA PRO A 215 -12.71 -8.07 6.37
C PRO A 215 -12.52 -9.55 6.03
N LYS A 216 -12.42 -9.86 4.73
CA LYS A 216 -12.17 -11.24 4.30
C LYS A 216 -10.79 -11.68 4.75
N PHE A 217 -10.66 -12.97 5.05
CA PHE A 217 -9.37 -13.56 5.32
C PHE A 217 -8.47 -13.48 4.09
N ASN A 218 -7.20 -13.15 4.31
CA ASN A 218 -6.16 -13.07 3.29
C ASN A 218 -4.95 -13.81 3.83
N ASP A 219 -4.63 -14.95 3.21
CA ASP A 219 -3.52 -15.82 3.59
C ASP A 219 -2.17 -15.08 3.52
N ARG A 220 -1.99 -14.26 2.48
CA ARG A 220 -0.73 -13.56 2.20
C ARG A 220 -0.50 -12.29 3.04
N ARG A 221 -1.42 -11.93 3.93
CA ARG A 221 -1.36 -10.66 4.68
C ARG A 221 -0.13 -10.55 5.60
N LEU A 222 0.28 -11.68 6.18
CA LEU A 222 1.34 -11.74 7.18
C LEU A 222 2.67 -12.23 6.60
N GLU A 223 2.71 -12.55 5.31
CA GLU A 223 3.93 -12.99 4.64
C GLU A 223 4.93 -11.84 4.56
N LYS A 224 6.18 -12.15 4.88
CA LYS A 224 7.31 -11.23 4.82
C LYS A 224 8.34 -11.72 3.82
N GLU A 225 9.23 -10.81 3.46
CA GLU A 225 10.35 -11.16 2.63
C GLU A 225 11.27 -12.18 3.33
N GLY A 226 11.62 -13.26 2.64
CA GLY A 226 12.38 -14.41 3.14
C GLY A 226 11.50 -15.60 3.51
N ASP A 227 10.19 -15.41 3.68
CA ASP A 227 9.32 -16.47 4.18
C ASP A 227 9.17 -17.61 3.19
N VAL A 228 9.13 -18.83 3.73
CA VAL A 228 8.90 -20.04 2.95
C VAL A 228 7.40 -20.30 2.90
N VAL A 229 6.77 -20.13 1.73
CA VAL A 229 5.30 -20.20 1.58
C VAL A 229 4.89 -21.41 0.76
N GLU A 230 3.85 -22.13 1.20
CA GLU A 230 3.22 -23.21 0.43
C GLU A 230 2.19 -22.66 -0.55
N ASP A 231 2.39 -22.89 -1.85
CA ASP A 231 1.51 -22.36 -2.91
C ASP A 231 0.81 -23.47 -3.71
N ARG A 232 -0.39 -23.16 -4.22
CA ARG A 232 -1.21 -24.06 -5.05
C ARG A 232 -1.13 -23.66 -6.51
N LEU A 233 -0.47 -24.48 -7.31
CA LEU A 233 -0.39 -24.27 -8.76
C LEU A 233 -1.50 -25.02 -9.48
N TRP A 234 -2.21 -24.32 -10.36
CA TRP A 234 -3.18 -24.92 -11.27
C TRP A 234 -2.45 -25.57 -12.45
N ILE A 235 -2.60 -26.89 -12.58
CA ILE A 235 -1.99 -27.68 -13.65
C ILE A 235 -3.11 -28.31 -14.48
N PRO A 236 -3.21 -28.01 -15.79
CA PRO A 236 -4.22 -28.61 -16.64
C PRO A 236 -4.05 -30.14 -16.71
N ASN A 237 -5.15 -30.90 -16.62
CA ASN A 237 -5.13 -32.36 -16.69
C ASN A 237 -4.52 -32.92 -18.00
N SER A 238 -4.45 -32.10 -19.05
CA SER A 238 -3.89 -32.47 -20.34
C SER A 238 -2.36 -32.45 -20.38
N PHE A 239 -1.69 -31.97 -19.32
CA PHE A 239 -0.23 -31.84 -19.29
C PHE A 239 0.42 -33.22 -19.08
N THR A 240 1.48 -33.50 -19.84
CA THR A 240 2.34 -34.66 -19.57
C THR A 240 3.18 -34.41 -18.31
N PRO A 241 3.67 -35.44 -17.60
CA PRO A 241 4.51 -35.25 -16.41
C PRO A 241 5.73 -34.34 -16.63
N GLU A 242 6.29 -34.35 -17.83
CA GLU A 242 7.39 -33.47 -18.24
C GLU A 242 6.95 -31.99 -18.32
N GLN A 243 5.75 -31.73 -18.85
CA GLN A 243 5.15 -30.39 -18.91
C GLN A 243 4.72 -29.90 -17.52
N GLU A 244 4.22 -30.80 -16.66
CA GLU A 244 3.92 -30.48 -15.26
C GLU A 244 5.20 -30.03 -14.53
N GLN A 245 6.29 -30.80 -14.64
CA GLN A 245 7.57 -30.46 -14.02
C GLN A 245 8.15 -29.16 -14.58
N ALA A 246 8.07 -28.96 -15.90
CA ALA A 246 8.53 -27.73 -16.53
C ALA A 246 7.75 -26.50 -16.02
N MET A 247 6.45 -26.60 -15.77
CA MET A 247 5.70 -25.49 -15.15
C MET A 247 6.10 -25.23 -13.71
N ILE A 248 6.30 -26.29 -12.92
CA ILE A 248 6.75 -26.15 -11.53
C ILE A 248 8.12 -25.49 -11.49
N ASP A 249 9.03 -25.89 -12.37
CA ASP A 249 10.38 -25.31 -12.47
C ASP A 249 10.35 -23.87 -13.01
N LEU A 250 9.49 -23.55 -13.97
CA LEU A 250 9.29 -22.16 -14.43
C LEU A 250 8.76 -21.26 -13.32
N GLN A 251 7.83 -21.76 -12.52
CA GLN A 251 7.31 -21.01 -11.37
C GLN A 251 8.41 -20.81 -10.32
N ARG A 252 9.25 -21.82 -10.09
CA ARG A 252 10.40 -21.73 -9.20
C ARG A 252 11.46 -20.73 -9.70
N ILE A 253 11.76 -20.72 -11.01
CA ILE A 253 12.69 -19.76 -11.63
C ILE A 253 12.13 -18.34 -11.63
N SER A 254 10.81 -18.17 -11.81
CA SER A 254 10.14 -16.86 -11.68
C SER A 254 10.31 -16.29 -10.27
N VAL A 255 10.28 -17.17 -9.25
CA VAL A 255 10.53 -16.80 -7.85
C VAL A 255 12.00 -16.50 -7.58
N GLU A 256 12.93 -17.25 -8.17
CA GLU A 256 14.39 -17.01 -8.04
C GLU A 256 14.86 -15.74 -8.78
N ASN A 257 14.32 -15.43 -9.98
CA ASN A 257 14.60 -14.18 -10.70
C ASN A 257 13.90 -12.96 -10.09
N MET A 258 13.01 -13.18 -9.13
CA MET A 258 12.45 -12.17 -8.23
C MET A 258 13.35 -11.98 -7.00
N GLU A 259 14.67 -12.12 -7.19
CA GLU A 259 15.76 -11.91 -6.22
C GLU A 259 15.75 -10.54 -5.51
N VAL A 260 14.80 -9.67 -5.83
CA VAL A 260 14.60 -8.33 -5.23
C VAL A 260 13.47 -8.34 -4.18
N LEU A 261 12.67 -9.40 -4.06
CA LEU A 261 11.68 -9.56 -3.01
C LEU A 261 11.57 -11.06 -2.65
N LEU A 262 12.42 -11.52 -1.73
CA LEU A 262 12.47 -12.92 -1.31
C LEU A 262 11.08 -13.39 -0.83
N ILE A 263 10.45 -14.36 -1.47
CA ILE A 263 9.52 -15.29 -0.80
C ILE A 263 9.98 -16.66 -1.29
N LEU A 264 10.57 -17.48 -0.42
CA LEU A 264 11.03 -18.82 -0.77
C LEU A 264 9.83 -19.75 -0.96
N ARG A 265 9.16 -19.72 -2.11
CA ARG A 265 7.95 -20.54 -2.35
C ARG A 265 8.29 -22.04 -2.39
N ILE A 266 7.73 -22.85 -1.48
CA ILE A 266 7.64 -24.30 -1.62
C ILE A 266 6.32 -24.62 -2.33
N ILE A 267 6.38 -24.96 -3.61
CA ILE A 267 5.19 -25.40 -4.34
C ILE A 267 4.87 -26.83 -3.92
N LYS A 268 3.86 -26.99 -3.06
CA LYS A 268 3.16 -28.26 -2.89
C LYS A 268 1.73 -27.95 -2.48
N VAL A 269 0.81 -28.06 -3.43
CA VAL A 269 -0.42 -28.85 -3.31
C VAL A 269 -1.13 -28.83 -4.67
N LYS A 270 -1.47 -30.03 -5.12
CA LYS A 270 -2.04 -30.38 -6.41
C LYS A 270 -3.56 -30.25 -6.35
N GLU A 271 -4.14 -29.31 -7.09
CA GLU A 271 -5.58 -29.33 -7.39
C GLU A 271 -5.80 -29.65 -8.86
N ARG A 272 -6.39 -30.82 -9.10
CA ARG A 272 -6.85 -31.22 -10.44
C ARG A 272 -8.24 -30.64 -10.64
N GLY A 273 -8.38 -29.65 -11.52
CA GLY A 273 -9.68 -29.25 -12.03
C GLY A 273 -10.24 -30.23 -13.04
N ILE A 274 -11.55 -30.22 -13.25
CA ILE A 274 -12.26 -31.07 -14.20
C ILE A 274 -11.91 -30.70 -15.64
#